data_AF-A0A7C1YWM6-F1
#
_entry.id   AF-A0A7C1YWM6-F1
#
_cell.length_a   1.000
_cell.length_b   1.000
_cell.length_c   1.000
_cell.angle_alpha   90.00
_cell.angle_beta   90.00
_cell.angle_gamma   90.00
#
_symmetry.space_group_name_H-M   'P 1'
#
loop_
_entity.id
_entity.type
_entity.pdbx_description
1 polymer ?
#
loop_
_entity_poly.entity_id
_entity_poly.type
_entity_poly.pdbx_seq_one_letter_code
_entity_poly.pdbx_strand_id
1 'polypeptide(L)'
;MNTFRDKKKVRERDDGRWTTDDTSLVSRPSSLLCLRRGTRARGTILIVTIWVVLVLAGLALVFARSMRIAAIVSANHVASLKAESVAAGASEYIMAQLAAGEEETGDLMDSEPYEAVELGEDYFWVLRSNLEDDDKFDYGLTDEAGKINLNSASEEMLLRLPGMTAELAASIIDWRDEDSEISPGGAEDEYYLLLSEPYSCKNSPLETVDEILLIKGASEELLYGEDTNLNGILDDNENDGDLSEPDDNRNGRLDTGFYDYVTVYSVEENVDSEGNERININDAQSRGDIQSLLQEILKEERVLEVMSMVPTNPSFDNILDFYYMTRLEFDEFTQIADRLTTSDEETMPGIVNVNTA
;
A
#
# COMPACT_ATOMS: atom_id res chain seq x y z
N MET A 1 10.31 -19.10 48.26
CA MET A 1 10.88 -19.96 49.31
C MET A 1 12.39 -19.71 49.40
N ASN A 2 12.83 -18.71 50.18
CA ASN A 2 14.20 -18.65 50.70
C ASN A 2 14.26 -17.63 51.85
N THR A 3 14.48 -18.15 53.05
CA THR A 3 14.50 -17.48 54.35
C THR A 3 15.90 -17.49 54.91
N PHE A 4 16.48 -16.34 55.28
CA PHE A 4 17.64 -16.24 56.18
C PHE A 4 17.57 -14.88 56.90
N ARG A 5 16.98 -14.77 58.09
CA ARG A 5 17.46 -15.12 59.46
C ARG A 5 18.39 -14.07 60.08
N ASP A 6 17.71 -13.14 60.74
CA ASP A 6 18.01 -12.37 61.97
C ASP A 6 19.19 -12.85 62.84
N LYS A 7 20.02 -11.90 63.33
CA LYS A 7 20.66 -11.92 64.66
C LYS A 7 20.91 -10.52 65.22
N LYS A 8 20.03 -10.09 66.13
CA LYS A 8 20.35 -9.18 67.25
C LYS A 8 21.43 -9.77 68.19
N LYS A 9 22.30 -8.92 68.75
CA LYS A 9 22.86 -9.15 70.10
C LYS A 9 23.19 -7.82 70.81
N VAL A 10 22.51 -7.61 71.92
CA VAL A 10 22.69 -6.57 72.95
C VAL A 10 23.52 -7.17 74.09
N ARG A 11 24.30 -6.33 74.80
CA ARG A 11 24.81 -6.40 76.21
C ARG A 11 26.19 -5.72 76.27
N GLU A 12 26.67 -5.07 77.33
CA GLU A 12 26.18 -4.76 78.68
C GLU A 12 27.04 -3.59 79.21
N ARG A 13 26.56 -2.93 80.27
CA ARG A 13 27.23 -1.85 81.02
C ARG A 13 28.41 -2.39 81.82
N ASP A 14 29.38 -1.52 82.11
CA ASP A 14 30.13 -1.59 83.36
C ASP A 14 30.30 -0.18 83.96
N ASP A 15 29.72 -0.03 85.15
CA ASP A 15 29.83 1.12 86.05
C ASP A 15 30.84 0.74 87.14
N GLY A 16 31.84 1.59 87.41
CA GLY A 16 32.83 1.33 88.47
C GLY A 16 33.47 2.62 88.97
N ARG A 17 33.01 3.09 90.14
CA ARG A 17 33.24 4.43 90.72
C ARG A 17 34.30 4.44 91.83
N TRP A 18 34.91 5.63 92.03
CA TRP A 18 35.63 6.20 93.21
C TRP A 18 37.14 5.93 93.32
N THR A 19 38.00 6.91 93.64
CA THR A 19 38.00 7.72 94.88
C THR A 19 38.63 9.12 94.74
N THR A 20 38.26 9.96 95.71
CA THR A 20 38.61 11.36 96.00
C THR A 20 39.98 11.56 96.65
N ASP A 21 40.55 12.76 96.50
CA ASP A 21 41.19 13.60 97.54
C ASP A 21 41.77 14.85 96.82
N ASP A 22 41.15 16.02 96.83
CA ASP A 22 40.84 17.00 97.89
C ASP A 22 41.96 18.02 98.18
N THR A 23 41.55 19.28 98.16
CA THR A 23 42.18 20.52 98.67
C THR A 23 43.46 21.11 98.04
N SER A 24 43.33 22.28 97.40
CA SER A 24 43.71 23.56 98.03
C SER A 24 43.30 24.78 97.18
N LEU A 25 42.79 25.78 97.91
CA LEU A 25 42.17 27.04 97.49
C LEU A 25 43.21 28.13 97.22
N VAL A 26 43.09 28.93 96.15
CA VAL A 26 43.49 30.36 96.12
C VAL A 26 42.70 31.18 95.04
N SER A 27 41.92 32.14 95.54
CA SER A 27 41.46 33.47 95.03
C SER A 27 41.02 33.79 93.57
N ARG A 28 39.84 34.45 93.46
CA ARG A 28 39.22 35.15 92.30
C ARG A 28 39.87 36.53 92.00
N PRO A 29 39.60 37.24 90.86
CA PRO A 29 38.32 37.93 90.54
C PRO A 29 37.84 37.74 89.06
N SER A 30 36.55 37.55 88.80
CA SER A 30 35.53 38.54 88.35
C SER A 30 35.71 39.18 86.96
N SER A 31 34.64 39.00 86.16
CA SER A 31 34.12 39.88 85.08
C SER A 31 34.87 40.00 83.74
N LEU A 32 34.26 39.47 82.67
CA LEU A 32 33.51 40.27 81.69
C LEU A 32 32.78 39.35 80.69
N LEU A 33 31.47 39.53 80.59
CA LEU A 33 30.70 39.11 79.42
C LEU A 33 31.31 39.76 78.18
N CYS A 34 31.60 38.95 77.15
CA CYS A 34 31.51 39.41 75.78
C CYS A 34 30.80 38.31 74.98
N LEU A 35 29.46 38.37 74.95
CA LEU A 35 28.70 37.72 73.88
C LEU A 35 29.16 38.34 72.56
N ARG A 36 30.10 37.68 71.88
CA ARG A 36 30.39 37.99 70.49
C ARG A 36 29.25 37.39 69.66
N ARG A 37 28.25 38.22 69.34
CA ARG A 37 27.28 37.98 68.26
C ARG A 37 28.06 37.87 66.95
N GLY A 38 28.43 36.64 66.58
CA GLY A 38 28.85 36.27 65.24
C GLY A 38 27.59 35.99 64.40
N THR A 39 27.51 36.63 63.25
CA THR A 39 26.37 36.74 62.34
C THR A 39 25.65 35.41 62.04
N ARG A 40 24.32 35.40 62.21
CA ARG A 40 23.42 34.37 61.64
C ARG A 40 23.37 34.57 60.12
N ALA A 41 24.32 33.99 59.39
CA ALA A 41 24.31 33.92 57.93
C ALA A 41 24.83 32.55 57.45
N ARG A 42 24.21 31.46 57.91
CA ARG A 42 24.62 30.08 57.56
C ARG A 42 23.50 29.14 57.08
N GLY A 43 22.28 29.64 56.89
CA GLY A 43 21.18 28.87 56.28
C GLY A 43 20.91 29.21 54.80
N THR A 44 21.20 30.44 54.39
CA THR A 44 20.82 30.95 53.06
C THR A 44 21.68 30.38 51.92
N ILE A 45 22.97 30.13 52.16
CA ILE A 45 23.89 29.61 51.14
C ILE A 45 23.44 28.24 50.65
N LEU A 46 23.09 27.33 51.58
CA LEU A 46 22.62 25.99 51.24
C LEU A 46 21.34 26.01 50.40
N ILE A 47 20.39 26.87 50.76
CA ILE A 47 19.13 27.03 50.03
C ILE A 47 19.40 27.54 48.61
N VAL A 48 20.24 28.58 48.46
CA VAL A 48 20.62 29.11 47.14
C VAL A 48 21.34 28.04 46.31
N THR A 49 22.26 27.28 46.91
CA THR A 49 22.97 26.21 46.17
C THR A 49 22.03 25.08 45.74
N ILE A 50 21.07 24.68 46.57
CA ILE A 50 20.09 23.64 46.21
C ILE A 50 19.20 24.14 45.08
N TRP A 51 18.73 25.38 45.13
CA TRP A 51 17.93 25.97 44.05
C TRP A 51 18.70 26.05 42.73
N VAL A 52 19.96 26.48 42.76
CA VAL A 52 20.82 26.52 41.56
C VAL A 52 21.03 25.12 41.00
N VAL A 53 21.35 24.13 41.85
CA VAL A 53 21.51 22.74 41.41
C VAL A 53 20.20 22.16 40.88
N LEU A 54 19.05 22.46 41.49
CA LEU A 54 17.75 22.01 41.02
C LEU A 54 17.40 22.59 39.65
N VAL A 55 17.67 23.87 39.42
CA VAL A 55 17.47 24.51 38.11
C VAL A 55 18.41 23.93 37.07
N LEU A 56 19.71 23.76 37.40
CA LEU A 56 20.68 23.16 36.49
C LEU A 56 20.34 21.70 36.16
N ALA A 57 19.89 20.91 37.14
CA ALA A 57 19.44 19.55 36.93
C ALA A 57 18.19 19.50 36.04
N GLY A 58 17.24 20.41 36.24
CA GLY A 58 16.06 20.55 35.38
C GLY A 58 16.42 20.89 33.93
N LEU A 59 17.31 21.86 33.72
CA LEU A 59 17.81 22.22 32.39
C LEU A 59 18.54 21.05 31.72
N ALA A 60 19.39 20.34 32.47
CA ALA A 60 20.10 19.18 31.96
C ALA A 60 19.13 18.05 31.55
N LEU A 61 18.05 17.82 32.30
CA LEU A 61 17.03 16.82 31.96
C LEU A 61 16.25 17.20 30.70
N VAL A 62 15.86 18.47 30.56
CA VAL A 62 15.18 18.95 29.34
C VAL A 62 16.10 18.81 28.13
N PHE A 63 17.36 19.23 28.25
CA PHE A 63 18.33 19.09 27.18
C PHE A 63 18.60 17.63 26.81
N ALA A 64 18.74 16.74 27.79
CA ALA A 64 18.91 15.31 27.56
C ALA A 64 17.70 14.69 26.84
N ARG A 65 16.48 15.08 27.21
CA ARG A 65 15.26 14.65 26.53
C ARG A 65 15.23 15.14 25.08
N SER A 66 15.53 16.42 24.85
CA SER A 66 15.58 16.99 23.49
C SER A 66 16.63 16.32 22.61
N MET A 67 17.83 16.08 23.15
CA MET A 67 18.90 15.38 22.42
C MET A 67 18.54 13.93 22.11
N ARG A 68 17.85 13.23 23.03
CA ARG A 68 17.38 11.86 22.77
C ARG A 68 16.35 11.83 21.64
N ILE A 69 15.39 12.75 21.64
CA ILE A 69 14.40 12.86 20.55
C ILE A 69 15.10 13.17 19.23
N ALA A 70 16.01 14.15 19.21
CA ALA A 70 16.77 14.50 18.01
C ALA A 70 17.60 13.33 17.47
N ALA A 71 18.22 12.53 18.34
CA ALA A 71 18.97 11.35 17.94
C ALA A 71 18.06 10.27 17.32
N ILE A 72 16.88 10.03 17.89
CA ILE A 72 15.90 9.07 17.33
C ILE A 72 15.38 9.55 15.98
N VAL A 73 14.99 10.83 15.87
CA VAL A 73 14.52 11.41 14.60
C VAL A 73 15.61 11.33 13.53
N SER A 74 16.86 11.65 13.87
CA SER A 74 17.98 11.53 12.93
C SER A 74 18.23 10.08 12.51
N ALA A 75 18.10 9.12 13.43
CA ALA A 75 18.27 7.70 13.10
C ALA A 75 17.14 7.21 12.19
N ASN A 76 15.89 7.55 12.50
CA ASN A 76 14.72 7.20 11.69
C ASN A 76 14.80 7.85 10.30
N HIS A 77 15.28 9.09 10.20
CA HIS A 77 15.46 9.73 8.91
C HIS A 77 16.50 9.01 8.03
N VAL A 78 17.63 8.59 8.61
CA VAL A 78 18.63 7.79 7.88
C VAL A 78 18.06 6.42 7.50
N ALA A 79 17.28 5.78 8.39
CA ALA A 79 16.63 4.51 8.10
C ALA A 79 15.60 4.62 6.96
N SER A 80 14.78 5.69 6.94
CA SER A 80 13.82 5.97 5.85
C SER A 80 14.52 6.12 4.52
N LEU A 81 15.56 6.97 4.44
CA LEU A 81 16.33 7.17 3.22
C LEU A 81 16.99 5.87 2.73
N LYS A 82 17.44 5.03 3.67
CA LYS A 82 17.99 3.70 3.35
C LYS A 82 16.92 2.80 2.76
N ALA A 83 15.74 2.72 3.39
CA ALA A 83 14.60 1.93 2.91
C ALA A 83 14.14 2.38 1.52
N GLU A 84 14.01 3.70 1.29
CA GLU A 84 13.69 4.27 -0.03
C GLU A 84 14.73 3.89 -1.08
N SER A 85 16.02 3.94 -0.74
CA SER A 85 17.09 3.56 -1.66
C SER A 85 17.09 2.07 -1.97
N VAL A 86 16.78 1.22 -0.98
CA VAL A 86 16.64 -0.23 -1.15
C VAL A 86 15.41 -0.54 -2.01
N ALA A 87 14.27 0.13 -1.78
CA ALA A 87 13.07 -0.03 -2.58
C ALA A 87 13.30 0.34 -4.06
N ALA A 88 13.95 1.49 -4.31
CA ALA A 88 14.32 1.89 -5.68
C ALA A 88 15.27 0.87 -6.34
N GLY A 89 16.27 0.37 -5.60
CA GLY A 89 17.17 -0.66 -6.09
C GLY A 89 16.48 -2.01 -6.34
N ALA A 90 15.47 -2.35 -5.53
CA ALA A 90 14.65 -3.55 -5.70
C ALA A 90 13.82 -3.46 -6.99
N SER A 91 13.20 -2.31 -7.28
CA SER A 91 12.48 -2.09 -8.54
C SER A 91 13.39 -2.28 -9.75
N GLU A 92 14.59 -1.70 -9.75
CA GLU A 92 15.57 -1.88 -10.83
C GLU A 92 16.03 -3.34 -10.96
N TYR A 93 16.25 -4.02 -9.84
CA TYR A 93 16.60 -5.44 -9.82
C TYR A 93 15.49 -6.31 -10.43
N ILE A 94 14.22 -6.05 -10.07
CA ILE A 94 13.06 -6.75 -10.62
C ILE A 94 12.91 -6.46 -12.12
N MET A 95 13.01 -5.19 -12.55
CA MET A 95 12.95 -4.83 -13.97
C MET A 95 14.05 -5.51 -14.79
N ALA A 96 15.27 -5.60 -14.24
CA ALA A 96 16.37 -6.30 -14.89
C ALA A 96 16.13 -7.81 -15.01
N GLN A 97 15.47 -8.42 -14.03
CA GLN A 97 15.06 -9.83 -14.10
C GLN A 97 13.96 -10.05 -15.14
N LEU A 98 12.92 -9.22 -15.14
CA LEU A 98 11.83 -9.28 -16.11
C LEU A 98 12.36 -9.12 -17.55
N ALA A 99 13.30 -8.19 -17.76
CA ALA A 99 13.93 -8.00 -19.07
C ALA A 99 14.85 -9.16 -19.50
N ALA A 100 15.33 -9.98 -18.56
CA ALA A 100 16.20 -11.12 -18.83
C ALA A 100 15.43 -12.44 -19.00
N GLY A 101 14.22 -12.55 -18.45
CA GLY A 101 13.34 -13.71 -18.58
C GLY A 101 12.62 -13.71 -19.94
N GLU A 102 13.23 -14.32 -20.95
CA GLU A 102 12.66 -14.38 -22.32
C GLU A 102 11.61 -15.50 -22.54
N GLU A 103 11.31 -16.42 -21.60
CA GLU A 103 10.50 -17.61 -21.97
C GLU A 103 9.32 -18.05 -21.08
N GLU A 104 9.06 -17.55 -19.87
CA GLU A 104 7.82 -17.91 -19.15
C GLU A 104 7.53 -16.93 -17.99
N THR A 105 6.68 -15.91 -18.23
CA THR A 105 6.25 -14.92 -17.23
C THR A 105 5.57 -15.56 -16.01
N GLY A 106 4.94 -16.74 -16.21
CA GLY A 106 4.30 -17.50 -15.13
C GLY A 106 5.28 -18.05 -14.10
N ASP A 107 6.49 -18.45 -14.50
CA ASP A 107 7.51 -18.94 -13.56
C ASP A 107 8.05 -17.79 -12.69
N LEU A 108 8.12 -16.55 -13.20
CA LEU A 108 8.59 -15.41 -12.41
C LEU A 108 7.60 -15.03 -11.31
N MET A 109 6.29 -15.27 -11.46
CA MET A 109 5.30 -14.93 -10.43
C MET A 109 5.31 -15.90 -9.23
N ASP A 110 5.72 -17.16 -9.44
CA ASP A 110 5.58 -18.24 -8.45
C ASP A 110 6.90 -18.89 -8.00
N SER A 111 8.02 -18.72 -8.72
CA SER A 111 9.25 -19.51 -8.51
C SER A 111 10.38 -18.82 -7.73
N GLU A 112 10.39 -17.48 -7.65
CA GLU A 112 11.43 -16.74 -6.94
C GLU A 112 10.96 -16.32 -5.55
N PRO A 113 11.81 -16.41 -4.50
CA PRO A 113 11.42 -15.98 -3.18
C PRO A 113 11.41 -14.45 -3.14
N TYR A 114 10.28 -13.81 -3.45
CA TYR A 114 10.04 -12.38 -3.21
C TYR A 114 9.99 -11.99 -1.72
N GLU A 115 10.39 -12.91 -0.85
CA GLU A 115 10.51 -12.76 0.58
C GLU A 115 11.99 -12.65 0.96
N ALA A 116 12.35 -11.54 1.63
CA ALA A 116 13.70 -11.31 2.15
C ALA A 116 14.80 -11.51 1.09
N VAL A 117 14.62 -10.92 -0.09
CA VAL A 117 15.61 -10.94 -1.16
C VAL A 117 16.79 -10.05 -0.79
N GLU A 118 18.01 -10.60 -0.86
CA GLU A 118 19.24 -9.87 -0.59
C GLU A 118 19.53 -8.81 -1.67
N LEU A 119 19.69 -7.55 -1.25
CA LEU A 119 20.12 -6.45 -2.10
C LEU A 119 21.27 -5.68 -1.42
N GLY A 120 22.50 -6.08 -1.73
CA GLY A 120 23.70 -5.50 -1.13
C GLY A 120 23.89 -5.93 0.32
N GLU A 121 23.71 -5.01 1.27
CA GLU A 121 23.78 -5.29 2.72
C GLU A 121 22.39 -5.34 3.38
N ASP A 122 21.33 -5.16 2.59
CA ASP A 122 19.94 -5.08 3.03
C ASP A 122 19.08 -6.13 2.32
N TYR A 123 17.79 -6.13 2.68
CA TYR A 123 16.80 -7.06 2.14
C TYR A 123 15.57 -6.28 1.69
N PHE A 124 14.84 -6.82 0.73
CA PHE A 124 13.52 -6.34 0.36
C PHE A 124 12.49 -7.48 0.30
N TRP A 125 11.23 -7.09 0.36
CA TRP A 125 10.07 -7.95 0.17
C TRP A 125 9.21 -7.32 -0.91
N VAL A 126 8.57 -8.14 -1.73
CA VAL A 126 7.50 -7.70 -2.63
C VAL A 126 6.21 -8.31 -2.11
N LEU A 127 5.32 -7.45 -1.61
CA LEU A 127 4.04 -7.86 -1.06
C LEU A 127 3.01 -7.98 -2.19
N ARG A 128 2.17 -9.00 -2.10
CA ARG A 128 1.03 -9.22 -2.98
C ARG A 128 -0.19 -9.56 -2.13
N SER A 129 -1.32 -8.92 -2.40
CA SER A 129 -2.59 -9.25 -1.75
C SER A 129 -3.01 -10.68 -2.04
N ASN A 130 -3.55 -11.37 -1.04
CA ASN A 130 -4.11 -12.71 -1.24
C ASN A 130 -5.63 -12.61 -1.38
N LEU A 131 -6.14 -12.73 -2.61
CA LEU A 131 -7.57 -12.64 -2.89
C LEU A 131 -8.38 -13.87 -2.43
N GLU A 132 -7.72 -14.96 -2.00
CA GLU A 132 -8.37 -16.17 -1.51
C GLU A 132 -8.47 -16.22 0.03
N ASP A 133 -7.61 -15.48 0.73
CA ASP A 133 -7.50 -15.49 2.18
C ASP A 133 -7.08 -14.10 2.72
N ASP A 134 -8.09 -13.33 3.11
CA ASP A 134 -7.96 -11.99 3.71
C ASP A 134 -7.12 -11.95 5.00
N ASP A 135 -6.81 -13.11 5.60
CA ASP A 135 -5.96 -13.20 6.81
C ASP A 135 -4.46 -13.42 6.46
N LYS A 136 -4.11 -13.47 5.17
CA LYS A 136 -2.74 -13.70 4.69
C LYS A 136 -2.36 -12.74 3.57
N PHE A 137 -1.07 -12.51 3.45
CA PHE A 137 -0.47 -11.90 2.28
C PHE A 137 0.44 -12.90 1.59
N ASP A 138 0.58 -12.73 0.29
CA ASP A 138 1.53 -13.46 -0.53
C ASP A 138 2.76 -12.59 -0.80
N TYR A 139 3.80 -13.24 -1.31
CA TYR A 139 4.95 -12.55 -1.88
C TYR A 139 4.98 -12.82 -3.37
N GLY A 140 5.11 -11.77 -4.18
CA GLY A 140 5.06 -11.95 -5.62
C GLY A 140 4.87 -10.65 -6.39
N LEU A 141 5.06 -10.76 -7.70
CA LEU A 141 4.56 -9.75 -8.63
C LEU A 141 3.08 -9.99 -8.91
N THR A 142 2.37 -8.91 -9.21
CA THR A 142 0.98 -8.94 -9.66
C THR A 142 0.96 -8.50 -11.11
N ASP A 143 0.29 -9.27 -11.97
CA ASP A 143 0.03 -8.88 -13.33
C ASP A 143 -1.12 -7.87 -13.36
N GLU A 144 -0.84 -6.63 -13.74
CA GLU A 144 -1.86 -5.59 -13.87
C GLU A 144 -2.89 -5.95 -14.96
N ALA A 145 -2.53 -6.76 -15.96
CA ALA A 145 -3.49 -7.27 -16.95
C ALA A 145 -4.44 -8.33 -16.38
N GLY A 146 -4.15 -8.92 -15.20
CA GLY A 146 -5.10 -9.77 -14.47
C GLY A 146 -6.25 -8.98 -13.82
N LYS A 147 -6.11 -7.65 -13.69
CA LYS A 147 -7.09 -6.77 -13.03
C LYS A 147 -8.05 -6.12 -14.02
N ILE A 148 -9.18 -5.63 -13.50
CA ILE A 148 -10.17 -4.88 -14.30
C ILE A 148 -9.64 -3.47 -14.56
N ASN A 149 -9.43 -3.13 -15.83
CA ASN A 149 -8.97 -1.79 -16.21
C ASN A 149 -10.11 -0.76 -16.15
N LEU A 150 -9.99 0.23 -15.28
CA LEU A 150 -10.96 1.31 -15.08
C LEU A 150 -11.10 2.26 -16.27
N ASN A 151 -10.17 2.25 -17.22
CA ASN A 151 -10.26 3.08 -18.43
C ASN A 151 -11.06 2.43 -19.57
N SER A 152 -11.36 1.13 -19.48
CA SER A 152 -12.03 0.37 -20.55
C SER A 152 -13.14 -0.57 -20.06
N ALA A 153 -13.22 -0.85 -18.76
CA ALA A 153 -14.26 -1.69 -18.18
C ALA A 153 -15.66 -1.15 -18.49
N SER A 154 -16.58 -2.03 -18.91
CA SER A 154 -17.99 -1.67 -19.11
C SER A 154 -18.70 -1.41 -17.77
N GLU A 155 -19.84 -0.71 -17.82
CA GLU A 155 -20.68 -0.50 -16.63
C GLU A 155 -21.06 -1.83 -15.96
N GLU A 156 -21.38 -2.85 -16.76
CA GLU A 156 -21.71 -4.18 -16.25
C GLU A 156 -20.54 -4.81 -15.49
N MET A 157 -19.31 -4.64 -15.99
CA MET A 157 -18.10 -5.14 -15.32
C MET A 157 -17.84 -4.40 -14.02
N LEU A 158 -17.95 -3.06 -14.02
CA LEU A 158 -17.78 -2.25 -12.82
C LEU A 158 -18.77 -2.67 -11.73
N LEU A 159 -20.04 -2.87 -12.10
CA LEU A 159 -21.09 -3.32 -11.18
C LEU A 159 -20.86 -4.70 -10.55
N ARG A 160 -19.87 -5.49 -11.02
CA ARG A 160 -19.45 -6.75 -10.40
C ARG A 160 -18.40 -6.58 -9.30
N LEU A 161 -17.77 -5.41 -9.21
CA LEU A 161 -16.80 -5.12 -8.16
C LEU A 161 -17.47 -5.09 -6.78
N PRO A 162 -16.76 -5.54 -5.72
CA PRO A 162 -17.28 -5.51 -4.36
C PRO A 162 -17.58 -4.07 -3.94
N GLY A 163 -18.73 -3.86 -3.27
CA GLY A 163 -19.15 -2.54 -2.80
C GLY A 163 -19.60 -1.55 -3.90
N MET A 164 -19.44 -1.87 -5.19
CA MET A 164 -19.74 -0.93 -6.27
C MET A 164 -21.21 -0.52 -6.31
N THR A 165 -21.46 0.78 -6.46
CA THR A 165 -22.81 1.32 -6.63
C THR A 165 -23.08 1.70 -8.08
N ALA A 166 -24.34 1.68 -8.50
CA ALA A 166 -24.70 2.12 -9.86
C ALA A 166 -24.39 3.61 -10.10
N GLU A 167 -24.45 4.43 -9.06
CA GLU A 167 -24.05 5.85 -9.15
C GLU A 167 -22.54 5.99 -9.40
N LEU A 168 -21.70 5.26 -8.65
CA LEU A 168 -20.26 5.30 -8.84
C LEU A 168 -19.85 4.71 -10.19
N ALA A 169 -20.41 3.57 -10.59
CA ALA A 169 -20.10 2.94 -11.88
C ALA A 169 -20.43 3.86 -13.07
N ALA A 170 -21.62 4.48 -13.06
CA ALA A 170 -21.98 5.46 -14.10
C ALA A 170 -21.10 6.71 -14.06
N SER A 171 -20.77 7.21 -12.87
CA SER A 171 -19.91 8.39 -12.71
C SER A 171 -18.45 8.13 -13.13
N ILE A 172 -17.95 6.89 -12.99
CA ILE A 172 -16.62 6.50 -13.52
C ILE A 172 -16.60 6.56 -15.05
N ILE A 173 -17.69 6.20 -15.71
CA ILE A 173 -17.80 6.24 -17.17
C ILE A 173 -17.82 7.69 -17.66
N ASP A 174 -18.71 8.53 -17.12
CA ASP A 174 -18.79 9.96 -17.46
C ASP A 174 -17.45 10.67 -17.15
N TRP A 175 -16.74 10.26 -16.09
CA TRP A 175 -15.46 10.87 -15.73
C TRP A 175 -14.37 10.68 -16.80
N ARG A 176 -14.35 9.52 -17.46
CA ARG A 176 -13.27 9.11 -18.37
C ARG A 176 -13.59 9.29 -19.84
N ASP A 177 -14.86 9.44 -20.22
CA ASP A 177 -15.24 9.64 -21.62
C ASP A 177 -14.93 11.08 -22.08
N GLU A 178 -14.88 11.32 -23.38
CA GLU A 178 -14.47 12.63 -23.92
C GLU A 178 -15.61 13.65 -23.99
N ASP A 179 -16.85 13.23 -23.77
CA ASP A 179 -18.01 14.06 -24.03
C ASP A 179 -18.45 14.83 -22.78
N SER A 180 -19.71 15.20 -22.67
CA SER A 180 -20.23 15.90 -21.48
C SER A 180 -21.69 15.53 -21.25
N GLU A 181 -22.12 14.39 -21.81
CA GLU A 181 -23.47 13.88 -21.71
C GLU A 181 -23.59 13.05 -20.43
N ILE A 182 -24.40 13.54 -19.49
CA ILE A 182 -24.58 12.85 -18.21
C ILE A 182 -25.33 11.54 -18.42
N SER A 183 -24.68 10.41 -18.10
CA SER A 183 -25.32 9.09 -18.09
C SER A 183 -26.36 8.97 -16.97
N PRO A 184 -27.33 8.03 -17.08
CA PRO A 184 -28.30 7.79 -16.01
C PRO A 184 -27.64 7.46 -14.66
N GLY A 185 -27.61 8.44 -13.74
CA GLY A 185 -26.99 8.28 -12.42
C GLY A 185 -25.53 8.74 -12.33
N GLY A 186 -24.91 9.06 -13.47
CA GLY A 186 -23.56 9.59 -13.56
C GLY A 186 -23.44 11.07 -13.17
N ALA A 187 -22.32 11.67 -13.52
CA ALA A 187 -22.00 13.06 -13.21
C ALA A 187 -20.91 13.64 -14.11
N GLU A 188 -21.14 14.89 -14.50
CA GLU A 188 -20.26 15.73 -15.31
C GLU A 188 -19.98 17.06 -14.60
N ASP A 189 -19.39 18.01 -15.31
CA ASP A 189 -19.16 19.39 -14.88
C ASP A 189 -20.33 20.03 -14.11
N GLU A 190 -21.59 19.75 -14.49
CA GLU A 190 -22.78 20.28 -13.80
C GLU A 190 -22.81 19.89 -12.31
N TYR A 191 -22.34 18.69 -11.97
CA TYR A 191 -22.24 18.23 -10.59
C TYR A 191 -20.97 18.76 -9.91
N TYR A 192 -19.79 18.56 -10.51
CA TYR A 192 -18.51 18.85 -9.86
C TYR A 192 -18.29 20.35 -9.60
N LEU A 193 -18.83 21.22 -10.46
CA LEU A 193 -18.76 22.68 -10.26
C LEU A 193 -19.67 23.20 -9.14
N LEU A 194 -20.60 22.38 -8.63
CA LEU A 194 -21.51 22.71 -7.53
C LEU A 194 -20.99 22.27 -6.15
N LEU A 195 -19.86 21.54 -6.11
CA LEU A 195 -19.24 21.12 -4.86
C LEU A 195 -18.71 22.30 -4.04
N SER A 196 -18.43 22.06 -2.75
CA SER A 196 -17.86 23.09 -1.87
C SER A 196 -16.49 23.58 -2.33
N GLU A 197 -15.72 22.68 -2.95
CA GLU A 197 -14.47 22.97 -3.65
C GLU A 197 -14.67 22.56 -5.12
N PRO A 198 -15.09 23.50 -5.99
CA PRO A 198 -15.43 23.19 -7.38
C PRO A 198 -14.21 22.77 -8.20
N TYR A 199 -14.39 21.74 -9.03
CA TYR A 199 -13.47 21.34 -10.09
C TYR A 199 -14.27 20.88 -11.31
N SER A 200 -13.58 20.74 -12.44
CA SER A 200 -14.17 20.18 -13.66
C SER A 200 -14.04 18.67 -13.70
N CYS A 201 -15.00 18.02 -14.35
CA CYS A 201 -14.87 16.64 -14.79
C CYS A 201 -13.65 16.53 -15.72
N LYS A 202 -12.94 15.40 -15.65
CA LYS A 202 -11.66 15.25 -16.35
C LYS A 202 -11.83 15.01 -17.85
N ASN A 203 -12.87 14.25 -18.20
CA ASN A 203 -13.26 13.86 -19.55
C ASN A 203 -12.08 13.27 -20.34
N SER A 204 -11.34 12.41 -19.65
CA SER A 204 -10.12 11.76 -20.13
C SER A 204 -9.80 10.57 -19.23
N PRO A 205 -9.07 9.55 -19.73
CA PRO A 205 -8.64 8.40 -18.94
C PRO A 205 -8.04 8.76 -17.57
N LEU A 206 -8.33 7.94 -16.56
CA LEU A 206 -7.74 7.99 -15.24
C LEU A 206 -6.24 7.71 -15.33
N GLU A 207 -5.44 8.46 -14.56
CA GLU A 207 -3.97 8.31 -14.49
C GLU A 207 -3.52 7.48 -13.28
N THR A 208 -4.37 7.41 -12.26
CA THR A 208 -4.17 6.64 -11.02
C THR A 208 -5.51 6.05 -10.59
N VAL A 209 -5.46 4.96 -9.82
CA VAL A 209 -6.68 4.37 -9.23
C VAL A 209 -7.29 5.32 -8.20
N ASP A 210 -6.46 6.03 -7.43
CA ASP A 210 -6.88 6.97 -6.37
C ASP A 210 -7.71 8.15 -6.90
N GLU A 211 -7.60 8.45 -8.19
CA GLU A 211 -8.41 9.47 -8.85
C GLU A 211 -9.92 9.20 -8.73
N ILE A 212 -10.32 7.94 -8.49
CA ILE A 212 -11.72 7.58 -8.19
C ILE A 212 -12.27 8.37 -7.00
N LEU A 213 -11.44 8.75 -6.01
CA LEU A 213 -11.90 9.53 -4.85
C LEU A 213 -12.41 10.93 -5.22
N LEU A 214 -12.13 11.42 -6.43
CA LEU A 214 -12.69 12.66 -6.99
C LEU A 214 -14.05 12.46 -7.67
N ILE A 215 -14.45 11.20 -7.89
CA ILE A 215 -15.64 10.84 -8.65
C ILE A 215 -16.84 10.75 -7.71
N LYS A 216 -17.99 11.20 -8.20
CA LYS A 216 -19.23 11.15 -7.45
C LYS A 216 -19.57 9.72 -7.00
N GLY A 217 -19.91 9.58 -5.72
CA GLY A 217 -20.31 8.29 -5.13
C GLY A 217 -19.14 7.43 -4.64
N ALA A 218 -17.89 7.90 -4.80
CA ALA A 218 -16.71 7.24 -4.25
C ALA A 218 -16.53 7.55 -2.75
N SER A 219 -15.82 6.66 -2.07
CA SER A 219 -15.33 6.85 -0.70
C SER A 219 -14.09 5.99 -0.48
N GLU A 220 -13.28 6.35 0.52
CA GLU A 220 -12.12 5.54 0.94
C GLU A 220 -12.55 4.15 1.41
N GLU A 221 -13.69 4.03 2.09
CA GLU A 221 -14.28 2.74 2.50
C GLU A 221 -14.57 1.83 1.30
N LEU A 222 -15.11 2.37 0.20
CA LEU A 222 -15.37 1.55 -0.99
C LEU A 222 -14.08 1.17 -1.72
N LEU A 223 -13.12 2.09 -1.81
CA LEU A 223 -11.90 1.88 -2.56
C LEU A 223 -10.91 0.99 -1.81
N TYR A 224 -10.55 1.36 -0.58
CA TYR A 224 -9.54 0.69 0.23
C TYR A 224 -10.13 -0.24 1.28
N GLY A 225 -11.36 0.03 1.75
CA GLY A 225 -11.95 -0.71 2.87
C GLY A 225 -11.26 -0.37 4.19
N GLU A 226 -10.96 -1.39 4.97
CA GLU A 226 -10.23 -1.28 6.24
C GLU A 226 -8.71 -1.07 6.02
N ASP A 227 -8.16 -1.43 4.85
CA ASP A 227 -6.72 -1.25 4.54
C ASP A 227 -6.41 0.11 3.91
N THR A 228 -6.64 1.19 4.64
CA THR A 228 -6.38 2.56 4.13
C THR A 228 -4.92 2.84 3.82
N ASN A 229 -4.00 2.00 4.31
CA ASN A 229 -2.58 2.18 4.18
C ASN A 229 -1.93 1.23 3.12
N LEU A 230 -2.74 0.35 2.53
CA LEU A 230 -2.42 -0.55 1.42
C LEU A 230 -1.23 -1.46 1.71
N ASN A 231 -1.13 -1.93 2.95
CA ASN A 231 -0.04 -2.82 3.37
C ASN A 231 -0.46 -4.30 3.43
N GLY A 232 -1.74 -4.60 3.26
CA GLY A 232 -2.31 -5.95 3.32
C GLY A 232 -2.20 -6.62 4.70
N ILE A 233 -2.00 -5.84 5.77
CA ILE A 233 -1.82 -6.32 7.14
C ILE A 233 -2.85 -5.65 8.02
N LEU A 234 -3.67 -6.46 8.70
CA LEU A 234 -4.60 -5.97 9.71
C LEU A 234 -3.85 -5.29 10.86
N ASP A 235 -3.83 -3.97 10.86
CA ASP A 235 -3.20 -3.16 11.90
C ASP A 235 -4.11 -3.00 13.13
N ASP A 236 -3.52 -2.60 14.26
CA ASP A 236 -4.27 -2.41 15.51
C ASP A 236 -5.42 -1.40 15.34
N ASN A 237 -5.22 -0.36 14.51
CA ASN A 237 -6.23 0.67 14.22
C ASN A 237 -7.26 0.27 13.16
N GLU A 238 -7.09 -0.88 12.51
CA GLU A 238 -8.01 -1.43 11.50
C GLU A 238 -8.85 -2.57 12.11
N ASN A 239 -8.75 -2.77 13.42
CA ASN A 239 -9.48 -3.77 14.20
C ASN A 239 -9.88 -3.22 15.58
N ASP A 240 -10.04 -1.89 15.68
CA ASP A 240 -10.41 -1.18 16.89
C ASP A 240 -11.75 -0.45 16.80
N GLY A 241 -12.56 -0.79 15.80
CA GLY A 241 -13.86 -0.24 15.39
C GLY A 241 -13.85 1.26 15.38
N ASP A 242 -14.87 1.89 15.96
CA ASP A 242 -14.97 3.35 15.89
C ASP A 242 -13.97 4.12 16.82
N LEU A 243 -12.83 3.54 17.20
CA LEU A 243 -11.84 4.21 18.08
C LEU A 243 -10.85 5.05 17.28
N SER A 244 -10.41 4.56 16.12
CA SER A 244 -9.65 5.31 15.11
C SER A 244 -10.26 5.13 13.73
N GLU A 245 -9.81 5.95 12.78
CA GLU A 245 -10.05 5.69 11.37
C GLU A 245 -9.08 4.59 10.89
N PRO A 246 -9.49 3.72 9.95
CA PRO A 246 -10.83 3.63 9.35
C PRO A 246 -11.87 2.97 10.28
N ASP A 247 -13.15 3.25 10.05
CA ASP A 247 -14.23 2.56 10.78
C ASP A 247 -14.22 1.06 10.42
N ASP A 248 -14.00 0.18 11.41
CA ASP A 248 -13.96 -1.27 11.22
C ASP A 248 -15.00 -2.03 12.07
N ASN A 249 -15.18 -3.32 11.76
CA ASN A 249 -16.17 -4.16 12.44
C ASN A 249 -15.61 -5.03 13.60
N ARG A 250 -14.30 -4.94 13.88
CA ARG A 250 -13.55 -5.71 14.89
C ARG A 250 -13.68 -7.23 14.79
N ASN A 251 -13.88 -7.75 13.58
CA ASN A 251 -14.05 -9.19 13.38
C ASN A 251 -12.71 -9.95 13.40
N GLY A 252 -11.58 -9.24 13.42
CA GLY A 252 -10.23 -9.79 13.38
C GLY A 252 -9.75 -10.21 11.99
N ARG A 253 -10.35 -9.67 10.93
CA ARG A 253 -10.05 -9.88 9.52
C ARG A 253 -10.02 -8.52 8.84
N LEU A 254 -9.22 -8.39 7.78
CA LEU A 254 -9.09 -7.16 7.03
C LEU A 254 -10.11 -7.15 5.89
N ASP A 255 -11.14 -6.32 5.99
CA ASP A 255 -12.14 -6.19 4.93
C ASP A 255 -11.67 -5.13 3.91
N THR A 256 -11.01 -5.58 2.82
CA THR A 256 -10.51 -4.68 1.77
C THR A 256 -11.60 -4.19 0.81
N GLY A 257 -11.41 -2.99 0.27
CA GLY A 257 -12.25 -2.44 -0.81
C GLY A 257 -11.95 -3.04 -2.17
N PHE A 258 -12.39 -2.38 -3.25
CA PHE A 258 -12.18 -2.89 -4.61
C PHE A 258 -10.80 -2.56 -5.24
N TYR A 259 -9.90 -1.88 -4.53
CA TYR A 259 -8.59 -1.42 -5.03
C TYR A 259 -7.77 -2.54 -5.69
N ASP A 260 -7.68 -3.71 -5.05
CA ASP A 260 -6.86 -4.83 -5.54
C ASP A 260 -7.40 -5.50 -6.80
N TYR A 261 -8.66 -5.24 -7.16
CA TYR A 261 -9.32 -5.81 -8.33
C TYR A 261 -9.20 -4.94 -9.58
N VAL A 262 -8.66 -3.72 -9.45
CA VAL A 262 -8.71 -2.71 -10.50
C VAL A 262 -7.33 -2.16 -10.86
N THR A 263 -7.21 -1.67 -12.09
CA THR A 263 -6.00 -1.00 -12.58
C THR A 263 -6.36 0.14 -13.53
N VAL A 264 -5.41 1.00 -13.82
CA VAL A 264 -5.46 1.96 -14.95
C VAL A 264 -4.32 1.72 -15.95
N TYR A 265 -3.48 0.71 -15.70
CA TYR A 265 -2.19 0.53 -16.38
C TYR A 265 -2.16 -0.62 -17.39
N SER A 266 -3.14 -1.52 -17.39
CA SER A 266 -3.07 -2.71 -18.25
C SER A 266 -3.26 -2.42 -19.73
N VAL A 267 -2.33 -2.94 -20.52
CA VAL A 267 -2.32 -2.87 -21.98
C VAL A 267 -1.66 -4.13 -22.52
N GLU A 268 -2.25 -4.70 -23.56
CA GLU A 268 -1.72 -5.88 -24.24
C GLU A 268 -1.23 -5.52 -25.64
N GLU A 269 -0.13 -6.12 -26.10
CA GLU A 269 0.29 -5.97 -27.50
C GLU A 269 -0.72 -6.68 -28.43
N ASN A 270 -1.00 -6.10 -29.59
CA ASN A 270 -1.92 -6.68 -30.57
C ASN A 270 -1.21 -7.73 -31.46
N VAL A 271 -0.56 -8.70 -30.82
CA VAL A 271 0.22 -9.77 -31.45
C VAL A 271 -0.30 -11.14 -31.02
N ASP A 272 -0.05 -12.15 -31.86
CA ASP A 272 -0.32 -13.56 -31.52
C ASP A 272 0.75 -14.11 -30.56
N SER A 273 0.55 -15.35 -30.10
CA SER A 273 1.47 -16.06 -29.20
C SER A 273 2.88 -16.29 -29.77
N GLU A 274 3.08 -16.09 -31.07
CA GLU A 274 4.39 -16.15 -31.72
C GLU A 274 5.02 -14.75 -31.94
N GLY A 275 4.32 -13.68 -31.53
CA GLY A 275 4.75 -12.29 -31.67
C GLY A 275 4.47 -11.68 -33.04
N ASN A 276 3.62 -12.29 -33.87
CA ASN A 276 3.22 -11.73 -35.17
C ASN A 276 1.99 -10.83 -35.00
N GLU A 277 1.88 -9.78 -35.82
CA GLU A 277 0.68 -8.91 -35.85
C GLU A 277 -0.60 -9.71 -36.14
N ARG A 278 -1.64 -9.48 -35.34
CA ARG A 278 -2.95 -10.11 -35.54
C ARG A 278 -3.65 -9.53 -36.77
N ILE A 279 -4.42 -10.38 -37.46
CA ILE A 279 -5.17 -9.97 -38.66
C ILE A 279 -6.48 -9.29 -38.23
N ASN A 280 -6.67 -8.04 -38.64
CA ASN A 280 -7.92 -7.33 -38.35
C ASN A 280 -9.08 -7.85 -39.22
N ILE A 281 -10.07 -8.48 -38.58
CA ILE A 281 -11.26 -9.03 -39.27
C ILE A 281 -12.22 -7.95 -39.78
N ASN A 282 -12.10 -6.72 -39.30
CA ASN A 282 -12.88 -5.56 -39.74
C ASN A 282 -12.22 -4.80 -40.89
N ASP A 283 -10.95 -5.08 -41.20
CA ASP A 283 -10.28 -4.49 -42.36
C ASP A 283 -10.63 -5.25 -43.65
N ALA A 284 -11.20 -4.53 -44.60
CA ALA A 284 -11.55 -5.08 -45.91
C ALA A 284 -10.32 -5.48 -46.74
N GLN A 285 -9.13 -4.89 -46.50
CA GLN A 285 -7.89 -5.29 -47.19
C GLN A 285 -7.36 -6.62 -46.68
N SER A 286 -7.50 -6.88 -45.37
CA SER A 286 -7.11 -8.11 -44.69
C SER A 286 -7.91 -9.36 -45.12
N ARG A 287 -8.94 -9.23 -45.98
CA ARG A 287 -9.75 -10.36 -46.47
C ARG A 287 -8.92 -11.47 -47.15
N GLY A 288 -7.85 -11.10 -47.84
CA GLY A 288 -6.93 -12.06 -48.46
C GLY A 288 -6.13 -12.85 -47.42
N ASP A 289 -5.74 -12.18 -46.34
CA ASP A 289 -4.97 -12.77 -45.24
C ASP A 289 -5.85 -13.71 -44.40
N ILE A 290 -7.10 -13.32 -44.12
CA ILE A 290 -8.11 -14.19 -43.49
C ILE A 290 -8.32 -15.46 -44.32
N GLN A 291 -8.43 -15.33 -45.64
CA GLN A 291 -8.57 -16.50 -46.52
C GLN A 291 -7.34 -17.42 -46.44
N SER A 292 -6.14 -16.84 -46.41
CA SER A 292 -4.89 -17.59 -46.34
C SER A 292 -4.77 -18.33 -45.01
N LEU A 293 -5.08 -17.65 -43.89
CA LEU A 293 -5.15 -18.25 -42.56
C LEU A 293 -6.12 -19.44 -42.51
N LEU A 294 -7.33 -19.29 -43.06
CA LEU A 294 -8.30 -20.39 -43.10
C LEU A 294 -7.83 -21.58 -43.96
N GLN A 295 -7.05 -21.34 -45.02
CA GLN A 295 -6.51 -22.42 -45.87
C GLN A 295 -5.43 -23.26 -45.20
N GLU A 296 -4.78 -22.74 -44.15
CA GLU A 296 -3.79 -23.50 -43.39
C GLU A 296 -4.45 -24.62 -42.57
N ILE A 297 -5.69 -24.42 -42.12
CA ILE A 297 -6.37 -25.30 -41.17
C ILE A 297 -7.56 -26.03 -41.81
N LEU A 298 -8.29 -25.38 -42.73
CA LEU A 298 -9.52 -25.88 -43.32
C LEU A 298 -9.32 -26.37 -44.75
N LYS A 299 -10.19 -27.29 -45.18
CA LYS A 299 -10.24 -27.74 -46.58
C LYS A 299 -10.82 -26.64 -47.46
N GLU A 300 -10.40 -26.59 -48.73
CA GLU A 300 -10.81 -25.56 -49.69
C GLU A 300 -12.33 -25.32 -49.75
N GLU A 301 -13.16 -26.38 -49.74
CA GLU A 301 -14.62 -26.24 -49.78
C GLU A 301 -15.18 -25.52 -48.53
N ARG A 302 -14.62 -25.82 -47.36
CA ARG A 302 -15.01 -25.21 -46.09
C ARG A 302 -14.54 -23.76 -46.00
N VAL A 303 -13.35 -23.45 -46.51
CA VAL A 303 -12.86 -22.05 -46.62
C VAL A 303 -13.82 -21.20 -47.45
N LEU A 304 -14.27 -21.71 -48.60
CA LEU A 304 -15.21 -20.98 -49.46
C LEU A 304 -16.56 -20.76 -48.78
N GLU A 305 -17.04 -21.72 -48.01
CA GLU A 305 -18.26 -21.59 -47.21
C GLU A 305 -18.10 -20.47 -46.17
N VAL A 306 -17.05 -20.51 -45.34
CA VAL A 306 -16.76 -19.51 -44.31
C VAL A 306 -16.59 -18.12 -44.93
N MET A 307 -15.76 -18.00 -45.97
CA MET A 307 -15.51 -16.72 -46.65
C MET A 307 -16.76 -16.16 -47.34
N SER A 308 -17.73 -17.00 -47.70
CA SER A 308 -19.02 -16.52 -48.24
C SER A 308 -19.90 -15.85 -47.19
N MET A 309 -19.69 -16.16 -45.91
CA MET A 309 -20.39 -15.54 -44.77
C MET A 309 -19.71 -14.25 -44.30
N VAL A 310 -18.41 -14.09 -44.55
CA VAL A 310 -17.70 -12.84 -44.23
C VAL A 310 -18.16 -11.72 -45.17
N PRO A 311 -18.78 -10.63 -44.65
CA PRO A 311 -19.24 -9.50 -45.46
C PRO A 311 -18.10 -8.82 -46.23
N THR A 312 -18.41 -8.16 -47.36
CA THR A 312 -17.41 -7.36 -48.11
C THR A 312 -16.94 -6.13 -47.32
N ASN A 313 -17.82 -5.58 -46.48
CA ASN A 313 -17.50 -4.52 -45.53
C ASN A 313 -17.79 -5.05 -44.13
N PRO A 314 -16.85 -5.80 -43.54
CA PRO A 314 -17.04 -6.42 -42.23
C PRO A 314 -17.17 -5.35 -41.13
N SER A 315 -17.93 -5.70 -40.10
CA SER A 315 -18.18 -4.87 -38.92
C SER A 315 -18.62 -5.82 -37.81
N PHE A 316 -17.64 -6.45 -37.17
CA PHE A 316 -17.79 -7.36 -36.05
C PHE A 316 -17.44 -6.63 -34.76
N ASP A 317 -18.25 -6.81 -33.72
CA ASP A 317 -18.01 -6.16 -32.41
C ASP A 317 -16.81 -6.78 -31.69
N ASN A 318 -16.58 -8.08 -31.89
CA ASN A 318 -15.46 -8.84 -31.32
C ASN A 318 -15.22 -10.12 -32.14
N ILE A 319 -14.16 -10.85 -31.80
CA ILE A 319 -13.77 -12.09 -32.49
C ILE A 319 -14.83 -13.20 -32.31
N LEU A 320 -15.58 -13.21 -31.21
CA LEU A 320 -16.66 -14.18 -31.00
C LEU A 320 -17.86 -13.91 -31.92
N ASP A 321 -18.14 -12.65 -32.24
CA ASP A 321 -19.17 -12.31 -33.23
C ASP A 321 -18.79 -12.88 -34.62
N PHE A 322 -17.51 -12.76 -35.01
CA PHE A 322 -16.99 -13.43 -36.21
C PHE A 322 -17.18 -14.94 -36.17
N TYR A 323 -16.85 -15.59 -35.05
CA TYR A 323 -17.05 -17.02 -34.85
C TYR A 323 -18.51 -17.44 -35.09
N TYR A 324 -19.47 -16.75 -34.46
CA TYR A 324 -20.89 -17.07 -34.58
C TYR A 324 -21.44 -16.79 -35.98
N MET A 325 -21.04 -15.67 -36.60
CA MET A 325 -21.51 -15.25 -37.91
C MET A 325 -21.01 -16.16 -39.03
N THR A 326 -19.75 -16.62 -38.92
CA THR A 326 -19.13 -17.52 -39.91
C THR A 326 -19.45 -19.00 -39.68
N ARG A 327 -20.08 -19.34 -38.54
CA ARG A 327 -20.44 -20.71 -38.17
C ARG A 327 -19.25 -21.68 -38.19
N LEU A 328 -18.09 -21.21 -37.75
CA LEU A 328 -16.94 -22.08 -37.52
C LEU A 328 -17.27 -23.11 -36.44
N GLU A 329 -16.71 -24.32 -36.57
CA GLU A 329 -16.74 -25.28 -35.46
C GLU A 329 -15.77 -24.82 -34.36
N PHE A 330 -16.02 -25.25 -33.11
CA PHE A 330 -15.19 -24.83 -31.98
C PHE A 330 -13.70 -25.17 -32.18
N ASP A 331 -13.40 -26.39 -32.61
CA ASP A 331 -12.03 -26.84 -32.87
C ASP A 331 -11.36 -26.10 -34.03
N GLU A 332 -12.14 -25.60 -35.00
CA GLU A 332 -11.64 -24.76 -36.10
C GLU A 332 -11.26 -23.37 -35.58
N PHE A 333 -12.14 -22.80 -34.75
CA PHE A 333 -11.97 -21.46 -34.21
C PHE A 333 -10.80 -21.35 -33.24
N THR A 334 -10.62 -22.33 -32.33
CA THR A 334 -9.53 -22.31 -31.35
C THR A 334 -8.14 -22.27 -31.99
N GLN A 335 -8.00 -22.74 -33.23
CA GLN A 335 -6.73 -22.73 -33.96
C GLN A 335 -6.41 -21.38 -34.62
N ILE A 336 -7.42 -20.52 -34.83
CA ILE A 336 -7.24 -19.21 -35.48
C ILE A 336 -7.46 -18.03 -34.53
N ALA A 337 -8.16 -18.24 -33.41
CA ALA A 337 -8.63 -17.16 -32.54
C ALA A 337 -7.51 -16.22 -32.09
N ASP A 338 -6.33 -16.76 -31.77
CA ASP A 338 -5.16 -16.00 -31.32
C ASP A 338 -4.53 -15.13 -32.43
N ARG A 339 -4.81 -15.41 -33.70
CA ARG A 339 -4.26 -14.70 -34.87
C ARG A 339 -5.19 -13.62 -35.42
N LEU A 340 -6.33 -13.40 -34.78
CA LEU A 340 -7.37 -12.46 -35.23
C LEU A 340 -7.54 -11.33 -34.21
N THR A 341 -7.89 -10.14 -34.70
CA THR A 341 -8.23 -8.97 -33.88
C THR A 341 -9.34 -8.17 -34.56
N THR A 342 -10.01 -7.30 -33.82
CA THR A 342 -11.00 -6.33 -34.36
C THR A 342 -10.46 -4.91 -34.45
N SER A 343 -9.21 -4.68 -34.01
CA SER A 343 -8.58 -3.37 -33.89
C SER A 343 -7.32 -3.29 -34.76
N ASP A 344 -7.08 -2.11 -35.34
CA ASP A 344 -5.83 -1.76 -36.02
C ASP A 344 -4.78 -1.16 -35.08
N GLU A 345 -5.14 -0.94 -33.81
CA GLU A 345 -4.22 -0.40 -32.81
C GLU A 345 -3.09 -1.40 -32.52
N GLU A 346 -1.87 -0.90 -32.29
CA GLU A 346 -0.72 -1.74 -31.90
C GLU A 346 -0.93 -2.41 -30.53
N THR A 347 -1.87 -1.89 -29.74
CA THR A 347 -1.99 -2.10 -28.31
C THR A 347 -3.47 -2.09 -27.94
N MET A 348 -3.91 -3.05 -27.12
CA MET A 348 -5.30 -3.25 -26.72
C MET A 348 -5.46 -3.05 -25.21
N PRO A 349 -6.04 -1.92 -24.76
CA PRO A 349 -6.36 -1.73 -23.35
C PRO A 349 -7.60 -2.53 -22.95
N GLY A 350 -7.66 -3.00 -21.70
CA GLY A 350 -8.88 -3.62 -21.13
C GLY A 350 -9.09 -5.09 -21.39
N ILE A 351 -8.15 -5.77 -22.05
CA ILE A 351 -8.15 -7.23 -22.07
C ILE A 351 -7.68 -7.72 -20.71
N VAL A 352 -8.42 -8.67 -20.13
CA VAL A 352 -8.07 -9.28 -18.85
C VAL A 352 -7.36 -10.61 -19.12
N ASN A 353 -6.13 -10.75 -18.61
CA ASN A 353 -5.36 -11.98 -18.66
C ASN A 353 -5.92 -12.99 -17.65
N VAL A 354 -6.76 -13.90 -18.12
CA VAL A 354 -7.45 -14.89 -17.26
C VAL A 354 -6.50 -15.98 -16.71
N ASN A 355 -5.26 -16.07 -17.21
CA ASN A 355 -4.31 -17.05 -16.70
C ASN A 355 -3.61 -16.57 -15.42
N THR A 356 -3.56 -15.26 -15.21
CA THR A 356 -2.91 -14.58 -14.07
C THR A 356 -3.90 -13.84 -13.17
N ALA A 357 -5.20 -13.84 -13.54
CA ALA A 357 -6.31 -13.21 -12.81
C ALA A 357 -6.87 -14.05 -11.66
#